data_AF-A0A928KDP5-F1
#
_entry.id   AF-A0A928KDP5-F1
#
_cell.length_a   1.000
_cell.length_b   1.000
_cell.length_c   1.000
_cell.angle_alpha   90.00
_cell.angle_beta   90.00
_cell.angle_gamma   90.00
#
_symmetry.space_group_name_H-M   'P 1'
#
loop_
_entity.id
_entity.type
_entity.pdbx_description
1 polymer ?
#
loop_
_entity_poly.entity_id
_entity_poly.type
_entity_poly.pdbx_seq_one_letter_code
_entity_poly.pdbx_strand_id
1 'polypeptide(L)'
;MITNSSSVNNEKRSKGFRILSAVVAVLFVCSVTITAFAAQSNPEVTVVDGEKSVSISAESGSPREIVQQAGFVLSANDTLDLSGYTQQEGGTIVIERARIIRVADNGLISYFVGYGETVSDVFQKQGIELGELDLIGVNAMSNIYDGMRISIKRAFTVTINIDGEIKKAYIAEGTVADAIADAGIKIDSDDIVSPSLDTELTGFAEVTITTVEYKTTSEEQVVEYETEIIKSKDMYVDESEIVTPGVNGKKLVYYSEKYVGGTLEETEVSREETVKEPVNEIKKIGTKSRETLAAYKNTGSPISELSVPADLELDENGIPVNYTKCVDAKATAYTGDPATASGRKPMPGHIAVDPKEYPYGTELYIVSADGSYVYGYCVAADTGGFVSMGNTDVDLYLDNEDMCYDWGNRNIKIYVLN
;
A
#
# COMPACT_ATOMS: atom_id res chain seq x y z
N MET A 1 84.70 70.14 -88.61
CA MET A 1 85.78 70.47 -87.67
C MET A 1 85.31 71.67 -86.88
N ILE A 2 85.03 71.44 -85.59
CA ILE A 2 85.23 72.33 -84.43
C ILE A 2 84.85 73.83 -84.54
N THR A 3 84.09 74.26 -83.51
CA THR A 3 84.00 75.60 -82.89
C THR A 3 83.30 76.75 -83.62
N ASN A 4 82.76 77.78 -82.96
CA ASN A 4 82.25 78.04 -81.60
C ASN A 4 81.84 79.54 -81.58
N SER A 5 81.01 79.89 -80.60
CA SER A 5 81.11 81.10 -79.76
C SER A 5 80.83 82.54 -80.26
N SER A 6 79.81 83.11 -79.60
CA SER A 6 79.82 84.30 -78.70
C SER A 6 79.69 85.76 -79.19
N SER A 7 78.65 86.40 -78.60
CA SER A 7 78.62 87.60 -77.72
C SER A 7 78.35 89.03 -78.24
N VAL A 8 77.20 89.56 -77.74
CA VAL A 8 76.92 90.81 -76.96
C VAL A 8 76.76 92.21 -77.62
N ASN A 9 75.54 92.77 -77.42
CA ASN A 9 74.97 94.14 -77.21
C ASN A 9 75.68 95.46 -77.59
N ASN A 10 74.92 96.45 -78.13
CA ASN A 10 74.45 97.67 -77.41
C ASN A 10 73.42 98.57 -78.19
N GLU A 11 72.68 99.40 -77.42
CA GLU A 11 71.81 100.61 -77.61
C GLU A 11 71.73 101.42 -78.95
N LYS A 12 70.78 102.35 -79.28
CA LYS A 12 69.38 102.74 -78.93
C LYS A 12 68.98 104.01 -79.77
N ARG A 13 67.66 104.18 -80.05
CA ARG A 13 66.84 105.43 -80.25
C ARG A 13 66.62 106.15 -81.61
N SER A 14 65.33 106.16 -82.01
CA SER A 14 64.39 107.29 -82.30
C SER A 14 63.89 107.64 -83.73
N LYS A 15 62.53 107.59 -83.85
CA LYS A 15 61.51 108.22 -84.75
C LYS A 15 61.62 108.12 -86.29
N GLY A 16 60.58 107.57 -86.92
CA GLY A 16 60.29 107.67 -88.36
C GLY A 16 59.08 106.85 -88.82
N PHE A 17 58.34 107.40 -89.78
CA PHE A 17 57.07 106.96 -90.38
C PHE A 17 57.27 105.90 -91.50
N ARG A 18 56.19 105.18 -91.90
CA ARG A 18 55.93 104.44 -93.18
C ARG A 18 56.02 102.89 -93.22
N ILE A 19 54.88 102.32 -93.65
CA ILE A 19 54.65 101.29 -94.69
C ILE A 19 55.04 99.81 -94.42
N LEU A 20 53.99 98.98 -94.28
CA LEU A 20 53.68 97.73 -95.02
C LEU A 20 54.80 96.67 -95.21
N SER A 21 54.61 95.46 -94.67
CA SER A 21 54.38 94.20 -95.44
C SER A 21 54.77 92.90 -94.67
N ALA A 22 53.89 91.89 -94.77
CA ALA A 22 54.11 90.43 -94.82
C ALA A 22 54.83 89.73 -93.64
N VAL A 23 54.10 88.98 -92.78
CA VAL A 23 53.80 87.52 -92.85
C VAL A 23 55.03 86.61 -92.72
N VAL A 24 55.14 85.87 -91.60
CA VAL A 24 55.38 84.40 -91.51
C VAL A 24 54.90 83.92 -90.12
N ALA A 25 54.07 82.88 -90.11
CA ALA A 25 53.54 82.21 -88.93
C ALA A 25 54.54 81.19 -88.34
N VAL A 26 54.67 81.13 -87.01
CA VAL A 26 55.15 79.94 -86.29
C VAL A 26 54.41 79.82 -84.95
N LEU A 27 53.72 78.69 -84.78
CA LEU A 27 53.09 78.20 -83.55
C LEU A 27 54.13 78.00 -82.44
N PHE A 28 53.86 78.55 -81.25
CA PHE A 28 54.47 78.06 -80.01
C PHE A 28 53.38 77.93 -78.93
N VAL A 29 53.12 76.68 -78.56
CA VAL A 29 52.16 76.24 -77.57
C VAL A 29 52.58 76.79 -76.20
N CYS A 30 51.73 77.62 -75.61
CA CYS A 30 51.86 78.06 -74.23
C CYS A 30 51.60 76.87 -73.29
N SER A 31 52.65 76.25 -72.75
CA SER A 31 52.53 75.47 -71.53
C SER A 31 52.46 76.43 -70.34
N VAL A 32 51.28 77.03 -70.12
CA VAL A 32 50.93 77.51 -68.80
C VAL A 32 50.64 76.26 -67.99
N THR A 33 51.57 75.83 -67.14
CA THR A 33 51.23 74.91 -66.07
C THR A 33 50.30 75.65 -65.13
N ILE A 34 49.01 75.60 -65.43
CA ILE A 34 47.98 75.78 -64.42
C ILE A 34 48.18 74.59 -63.49
N THR A 35 48.90 74.80 -62.39
CA THR A 35 48.66 73.97 -61.21
C THR A 35 47.24 74.29 -60.78
N ALA A 36 46.29 73.57 -61.37
CA ALA A 36 44.99 73.38 -60.78
C ALA A 36 45.29 72.71 -59.44
N PHE A 37 45.39 73.50 -58.37
CA PHE A 37 45.00 72.99 -57.07
C PHE A 37 43.54 72.61 -57.25
N ALA A 38 43.28 71.35 -57.59
CA ALA A 38 42.00 70.76 -57.28
C ALA A 38 41.87 70.97 -55.77
N ALA A 39 41.00 71.90 -55.36
CA ALA A 39 40.57 71.94 -53.97
C ALA A 39 40.01 70.55 -53.71
N GLN A 40 40.73 69.74 -52.95
CA GLN A 40 40.29 68.42 -52.58
C GLN A 40 39.03 68.65 -51.76
N SER A 41 37.87 68.46 -52.40
CA SER A 41 36.58 68.60 -51.74
C SER A 41 36.52 67.55 -50.64
N ASN A 42 36.17 67.98 -49.43
CA ASN A 42 35.95 67.08 -48.31
C ASN A 42 34.96 65.97 -48.72
N PRO A 43 35.26 64.70 -48.40
CA PRO A 43 34.40 63.58 -48.78
C PRO A 43 33.00 63.73 -48.17
N GLU A 44 31.98 63.33 -48.93
CA GLU A 44 30.60 63.31 -48.44
C GLU A 44 30.38 62.07 -47.57
N VAL A 45 29.88 62.27 -46.35
CA VAL A 45 29.62 61.20 -45.40
C VAL A 45 28.16 61.26 -44.98
N THR A 46 27.46 60.13 -45.10
CA THR A 46 26.11 59.95 -44.59
C THR A 46 26.17 59.23 -43.25
N VAL A 47 25.72 59.90 -42.19
CA VAL A 47 25.58 59.31 -40.86
C VAL A 47 24.15 58.84 -40.68
N VAL A 48 23.98 57.56 -40.33
CA VAL A 48 22.67 56.90 -40.15
C VAL A 48 22.48 56.51 -38.69
N ASP A 49 21.32 56.84 -38.11
CA ASP A 49 20.90 56.49 -36.74
C ASP A 49 19.47 55.95 -36.78
N GLY A 50 19.34 54.62 -36.91
CA GLY A 50 18.06 53.97 -37.15
C GLY A 50 17.42 54.47 -38.45
N GLU A 51 16.23 55.08 -38.35
CA GLU A 51 15.51 55.66 -39.51
C GLU A 51 16.00 57.06 -39.90
N LYS A 52 16.82 57.71 -39.06
CA LYS A 52 17.34 59.06 -39.34
C LYS A 52 18.65 58.97 -40.09
N SER A 53 18.86 59.86 -41.07
CA SER A 53 20.15 60.03 -41.73
C SER A 53 20.45 61.50 -42.00
N VAL A 54 21.73 61.86 -41.92
CA VAL A 54 22.23 63.20 -42.23
C VAL A 54 23.52 63.07 -43.05
N SER A 55 23.55 63.73 -44.22
CA SER A 55 24.73 63.79 -45.07
C SER A 55 25.46 65.11 -44.86
N ILE A 56 26.77 65.04 -44.61
CA ILE A 56 27.64 66.21 -44.42
C ILE A 56 28.89 66.11 -45.30
N SER A 57 29.48 67.25 -45.64
CA SER A 57 30.85 67.29 -46.18
C SER A 57 31.81 67.24 -44.99
N ALA A 58 32.42 66.07 -44.76
CA ALA A 58 33.14 65.80 -43.52
C ALA A 58 34.52 66.47 -43.49
N GLU A 59 34.80 67.26 -42.46
CA GLU A 59 36.17 67.73 -42.22
C GLU A 59 37.06 66.55 -41.81
N SER A 60 38.37 66.62 -42.10
CA SER A 60 39.31 65.58 -41.71
C SER A 60 39.27 65.36 -40.18
N GLY A 61 38.85 64.17 -39.75
CA GLY A 61 38.70 63.84 -38.33
C GLY A 61 38.41 62.36 -38.11
N SER A 62 38.29 61.96 -36.86
CA SER A 62 37.87 60.61 -36.49
C SER A 62 36.38 60.38 -36.83
N PRO A 63 35.96 59.13 -37.11
CA PRO A 63 34.55 58.83 -37.37
C PRO A 63 33.59 59.33 -36.29
N ARG A 64 34.02 59.34 -35.01
CA ARG A 64 33.20 59.87 -33.91
C ARG A 64 33.02 61.38 -33.96
N GLU A 65 34.03 62.13 -34.39
CA GLU A 65 33.94 63.58 -34.59
C GLU A 65 33.04 63.92 -35.78
N ILE A 66 33.11 63.14 -36.87
CA ILE A 66 32.23 63.30 -38.04
C ILE A 66 30.76 63.09 -37.64
N VAL A 67 30.48 62.08 -36.80
CA VAL A 67 29.13 61.84 -36.25
C VAL A 67 28.63 63.03 -35.42
N GLN A 68 29.50 63.65 -34.62
CA GLN A 68 29.16 64.86 -33.85
C GLN A 68 28.94 66.09 -34.75
N GLN A 69 29.73 66.26 -35.81
CA GLN A 69 29.53 67.30 -36.83
C GLN A 69 28.17 67.14 -37.53
N ALA A 70 27.74 65.89 -37.75
CA ALA A 70 26.41 65.58 -38.29
C ALA A 70 25.27 65.82 -37.27
N GLY A 71 25.59 66.27 -36.06
CA GLY A 71 24.61 66.64 -35.02
C GLY A 71 24.13 65.50 -34.13
N PHE A 72 24.72 64.30 -34.26
CA PHE A 72 24.38 63.16 -33.41
C PHE A 72 25.26 63.12 -32.17
N VAL A 73 24.62 62.96 -31.00
CA VAL A 73 25.31 62.72 -29.73
C VAL A 73 25.43 61.22 -29.50
N LEU A 74 26.64 60.73 -29.30
CA LEU A 74 26.92 59.32 -28.98
C LEU A 74 26.94 59.11 -27.46
N SER A 75 26.33 58.01 -27.01
CA SER A 75 26.48 57.50 -25.66
C SER A 75 27.83 56.79 -25.49
N ALA A 76 28.24 56.57 -24.24
CA ALA A 76 29.51 55.90 -23.93
C ALA A 76 29.63 54.49 -24.54
N ASN A 77 28.50 53.78 -24.67
CA ASN A 77 28.47 52.40 -25.17
C ASN A 77 28.10 52.30 -26.66
N ASP A 78 27.75 53.40 -27.34
CA ASP A 78 27.39 53.33 -28.77
C ASP A 78 28.60 52.95 -29.62
N THR A 79 28.39 52.13 -30.63
CA THR A 79 29.41 51.74 -31.61
C THR A 79 29.10 52.33 -32.99
N LEU A 80 30.09 52.27 -33.89
CA LEU A 80 29.93 52.73 -35.26
C LEU A 80 30.28 51.57 -36.19
N ASP A 81 29.38 51.22 -37.10
CA ASP A 81 29.72 50.40 -38.26
C ASP A 81 30.32 51.30 -39.34
N LEU A 82 31.58 51.01 -39.67
CA LEU A 82 32.39 51.73 -40.65
C LEU A 82 32.62 50.92 -41.92
N SER A 83 31.96 49.77 -42.08
CA SER A 83 32.11 48.89 -43.25
C SER A 83 31.81 49.61 -44.57
N GLY A 84 30.90 50.59 -44.54
CA GLY A 84 30.52 51.44 -45.66
C GLY A 84 31.27 52.77 -45.76
N TYR A 85 32.31 53.01 -44.93
CA TYR A 85 33.01 54.29 -44.83
C TYR A 85 34.52 54.14 -45.08
N THR A 86 35.09 55.08 -45.84
CA THR A 86 36.55 55.28 -45.93
C THR A 86 36.90 56.75 -45.77
N GLN A 87 38.09 57.03 -45.24
CA GLN A 87 38.51 58.41 -44.98
C GLN A 87 38.76 59.22 -46.26
N GLN A 88 39.12 58.55 -47.37
CA GLN A 88 39.45 59.21 -48.64
C GLN A 88 38.21 59.48 -49.50
N GLU A 89 37.26 58.55 -49.53
CA GLU A 89 36.11 58.59 -50.44
C GLU A 89 34.79 58.95 -49.74
N GLY A 90 34.76 58.92 -48.40
CA GLY A 90 33.55 59.13 -47.61
C GLY A 90 32.73 57.85 -47.52
N GLY A 91 31.40 57.98 -47.59
CA GLY A 91 30.48 56.85 -47.55
C GLY A 91 29.52 56.90 -46.36
N THR A 92 29.13 55.73 -45.85
CA THR A 92 28.11 55.62 -44.79
C THR A 92 28.72 55.20 -43.46
N ILE A 93 28.45 55.97 -42.41
CA ILE A 93 28.71 55.61 -41.03
C ILE A 93 27.36 55.29 -40.39
N VAL A 94 27.19 54.08 -39.89
CA VAL A 94 25.97 53.69 -39.17
C VAL A 94 26.25 53.74 -37.67
N ILE A 95 25.41 54.47 -36.93
CA ILE A 95 25.43 54.49 -35.48
C ILE A 95 24.69 53.26 -34.97
N GLU A 96 25.42 52.41 -34.26
CA GLU A 96 24.89 51.26 -33.55
C GLU A 96 24.59 51.69 -32.11
N ARG A 97 23.32 52.02 -31.86
CA ARG A 97 22.85 52.44 -30.53
C ARG A 97 22.89 51.27 -29.56
N ALA A 98 23.60 51.44 -28.46
CA ALA A 98 23.67 50.46 -27.39
C ALA A 98 22.31 50.28 -26.71
N ARG A 99 21.93 49.03 -26.48
CA ARG A 99 20.70 48.63 -25.80
C ARG A 99 21.10 47.84 -24.56
N ILE A 100 20.86 48.39 -23.39
CA ILE A 100 21.18 47.74 -22.13
C ILE A 100 19.97 46.94 -21.68
N ILE A 101 20.12 45.62 -21.62
CA ILE A 101 19.09 44.71 -21.12
C ILE A 101 19.45 44.18 -19.74
N ARG A 102 18.42 43.95 -18.91
CA ARG A 102 18.55 43.31 -17.60
C ARG A 102 18.00 41.90 -17.68
N VAL A 103 18.83 40.90 -17.40
CA VAL A 103 18.43 39.49 -17.35
C VAL A 103 18.47 39.02 -15.90
N ALA A 104 17.35 38.48 -15.41
CA ALA A 104 17.25 37.81 -14.11
C ALA A 104 17.11 36.30 -14.34
N ASP A 105 18.16 35.55 -14.04
CA ASP A 105 18.23 34.10 -14.19
C ASP A 105 18.12 33.44 -12.81
N ASN A 106 16.95 32.87 -12.49
CA ASN A 106 16.62 32.40 -11.14
C ASN A 106 16.94 33.42 -10.03
N GLY A 107 16.73 34.70 -10.33
CA GLY A 107 16.98 35.81 -9.41
C GLY A 107 18.41 36.39 -9.47
N LEU A 108 19.36 35.73 -10.14
CA LEU A 108 20.67 36.31 -10.41
C LEU A 108 20.57 37.37 -11.51
N ILE A 109 20.93 38.61 -11.19
CA ILE A 109 20.74 39.76 -12.09
C ILE A 109 22.05 40.06 -12.82
N SER A 110 21.99 40.06 -14.15
CA SER A 110 23.06 40.47 -15.06
C SER A 110 22.57 41.55 -16.02
N TYR A 111 23.51 42.37 -16.51
CA TYR A 111 23.24 43.39 -17.53
C TYR A 111 24.07 43.09 -18.77
N PHE A 112 23.44 43.14 -19.94
CA PHE A 112 24.10 42.92 -21.22
C PHE A 112 23.87 44.10 -22.15
N VAL A 113 24.84 44.36 -23.01
CA VAL A 113 24.76 45.39 -24.05
C VAL A 113 24.66 44.69 -25.40
N GLY A 114 23.67 45.09 -26.20
CA GLY A 114 23.53 44.66 -27.60
C GLY A 114 23.18 45.83 -28.52
N TYR A 115 23.13 45.57 -29.83
CA TYR A 115 23.16 46.64 -30.85
C TYR A 115 22.09 46.53 -31.95
N GLY A 116 21.03 45.76 -31.72
CA GLY A 116 20.03 45.50 -32.78
C GLY A 116 19.45 44.10 -32.79
N GLU A 117 20.17 43.20 -32.13
CA GLU A 117 19.97 41.76 -32.08
C GLU A 117 18.64 41.33 -31.43
N THR A 118 18.29 40.06 -31.60
CA THR A 118 17.22 39.42 -30.85
C THR A 118 17.68 39.00 -29.45
N VAL A 119 16.73 38.71 -28.57
CA VAL A 119 17.02 38.15 -27.24
C VAL A 119 17.87 36.88 -27.36
N SER A 120 17.53 35.98 -28.29
CA SER A 120 18.25 34.73 -28.54
C SER A 120 19.70 34.96 -28.95
N ASP A 121 19.97 35.94 -29.81
CA ASP A 121 21.32 36.27 -30.26
C ASP A 121 22.19 36.78 -29.09
N VAL A 122 21.63 37.65 -28.25
CA VAL A 122 22.32 38.13 -27.04
C VAL A 122 22.61 36.97 -26.10
N PHE A 123 21.64 36.08 -25.87
CA PHE A 123 21.83 34.92 -25.01
C PHE A 123 22.95 34.00 -25.52
N GLN A 124 22.96 33.68 -26.82
CA GLN A 124 24.01 32.89 -27.44
C GLN A 124 25.39 33.55 -27.29
N LYS A 125 25.51 34.86 -27.54
CA LYS A 125 26.79 35.59 -27.39
C LYS A 125 27.31 35.60 -25.95
N GLN A 126 26.40 35.62 -24.97
CA GLN A 126 26.74 35.63 -23.55
C GLN A 126 26.86 34.23 -22.94
N GLY A 127 26.70 33.16 -23.73
CA GLY A 127 26.76 31.78 -23.25
C GLY A 127 25.57 31.38 -22.38
N ILE A 128 24.43 32.06 -22.52
CA ILE A 128 23.18 31.71 -21.84
C ILE A 128 22.43 30.71 -22.73
N GLU A 129 22.48 29.44 -22.37
CA GLU A 129 21.71 28.39 -23.03
C GLU A 129 20.42 28.16 -22.25
N LEU A 130 19.27 28.14 -22.93
CA LEU A 130 17.97 27.81 -22.33
C LEU A 130 17.71 26.31 -22.43
N GLY A 131 17.32 25.70 -21.32
CA GLY A 131 16.81 24.34 -21.30
C GLY A 131 15.45 24.24 -21.98
N GLU A 132 15.08 23.03 -22.41
CA GLU A 132 13.81 22.78 -23.11
C GLU A 132 12.57 23.16 -22.27
N LEU A 133 12.68 23.02 -20.94
CA LEU A 133 11.61 23.31 -19.99
C LEU A 133 11.78 24.65 -19.27
N ASP A 134 12.84 25.42 -19.59
CA ASP A 134 13.03 26.75 -19.01
C ASP A 134 11.97 27.72 -19.54
N LEU A 135 11.47 28.60 -18.67
CA LEU A 135 10.49 29.61 -19.06
C LEU A 135 11.13 30.98 -19.13
N ILE A 136 10.86 31.69 -20.22
CA ILE A 136 11.31 33.05 -20.45
C ILE A 136 10.10 34.00 -20.59
N GLY A 137 10.11 35.10 -19.83
CA GLY A 137 9.01 36.06 -19.81
C GLY A 137 8.87 36.94 -21.06
N VAL A 138 9.65 36.68 -22.11
CA VAL A 138 9.65 37.44 -23.38
C VAL A 138 9.84 36.47 -24.55
N ASN A 139 9.43 36.89 -25.75
CA ASN A 139 9.70 36.11 -26.96
C ASN A 139 11.18 36.21 -27.33
N ALA A 140 11.87 35.07 -27.37
CA ALA A 140 13.31 34.97 -27.68
C ALA A 140 13.71 35.53 -29.06
N MET A 141 12.78 35.56 -30.02
CA MET A 141 13.00 36.08 -31.37
C MET A 141 12.74 37.57 -31.50
N SER A 142 12.29 38.26 -30.44
CA SER A 142 12.06 39.70 -30.49
C SER A 142 13.38 40.47 -30.40
N ASN A 143 13.49 41.55 -31.17
CA ASN A 143 14.61 42.48 -31.05
C ASN A 143 14.66 43.07 -29.63
N ILE A 144 15.86 43.18 -29.08
CA ILE A 144 16.08 43.83 -27.79
C ILE A 144 15.83 45.34 -27.91
N TYR A 145 15.50 45.99 -26.81
CA TYR A 145 15.42 47.47 -26.72
C TYR A 145 16.05 47.93 -25.40
N ASP A 146 16.41 49.22 -25.34
CA ASP A 146 17.07 49.76 -24.16
C ASP A 146 16.16 49.72 -22.92
N GLY A 147 16.69 49.23 -21.80
CA GLY A 147 15.95 49.02 -20.56
C GLY A 147 15.07 47.77 -20.53
N MET A 148 15.13 46.89 -21.54
CA MET A 148 14.38 45.64 -21.58
C MET A 148 14.71 44.75 -20.37
N ARG A 149 13.67 44.16 -19.75
CA ARG A 149 13.80 43.27 -18.60
C ARG A 149 13.37 41.86 -18.99
N ILE A 150 14.23 40.91 -18.72
CA ILE A 150 14.04 39.51 -19.05
C ILE A 150 14.15 38.70 -17.77
N SER A 151 13.22 37.78 -17.56
CA SER A 151 13.25 36.83 -16.44
C SER A 151 13.29 35.43 -17.03
N ILE A 152 14.23 34.62 -16.54
CA ILE A 152 14.39 33.21 -16.86
C ILE A 152 14.05 32.44 -15.58
N LYS A 153 13.08 31.52 -15.67
CA LYS A 153 12.80 30.52 -14.65
C LYS A 153 13.39 29.20 -15.14
N ARG A 154 14.45 28.73 -14.48
CA ARG A 154 15.10 27.47 -14.87
C ARG A 154 14.28 26.30 -14.37
N ALA A 155 14.11 25.31 -15.23
CA ALA A 155 13.59 24.02 -14.83
C ALA A 155 14.51 23.38 -13.80
N PHE A 156 13.90 22.79 -12.78
CA PHE A 156 14.59 22.03 -11.74
C PHE A 156 13.96 20.66 -11.62
N THR A 157 14.74 19.73 -11.08
CA THR A 157 14.28 18.37 -10.82
C THR A 157 13.54 18.31 -9.50
N VAL A 158 12.37 17.69 -9.53
CA VAL A 158 11.60 17.29 -8.34
C VAL A 158 11.77 15.79 -8.17
N THR A 159 12.19 15.37 -6.99
CA THR A 159 12.33 13.94 -6.66
C THR A 159 11.05 13.49 -5.97
N ILE A 160 10.39 12.47 -6.51
CA ILE A 160 9.13 11.95 -5.99
C ILE A 160 9.37 10.52 -5.53
N ASN A 161 9.21 10.26 -4.24
CA ASN A 161 9.28 8.92 -3.66
C ASN A 161 7.87 8.39 -3.46
N ILE A 162 7.49 7.33 -4.18
CA ILE A 162 6.22 6.63 -4.02
C ILE A 162 6.48 5.24 -3.46
N ASP A 163 6.09 5.02 -2.20
CA ASP A 163 6.27 3.73 -1.48
C ASP A 163 7.69 3.15 -1.55
N GLY A 164 8.71 4.02 -1.63
CA GLY A 164 10.12 3.64 -1.75
C GLY A 164 10.67 3.66 -3.18
N GLU A 165 9.84 3.76 -4.21
CA GLU A 165 10.25 3.93 -5.61
C GLU A 165 10.49 5.41 -5.92
N ILE A 166 11.69 5.74 -6.42
CA ILE A 166 12.05 7.12 -6.76
C ILE A 166 11.77 7.40 -8.24
N LYS A 167 10.92 8.41 -8.48
CA LYS A 167 10.65 9.02 -9.78
C LYS A 167 11.12 10.47 -9.81
N LYS A 168 11.25 11.02 -11.01
CA LYS A 168 11.69 12.41 -11.23
C LYS A 168 10.72 13.12 -12.15
N ALA A 169 10.42 14.36 -11.80
CA ALA A 169 9.71 15.32 -12.65
C ALA A 169 10.61 16.53 -12.90
N TYR A 170 10.34 17.26 -13.98
CA TYR A 170 11.08 18.46 -14.34
C TYR A 170 10.11 19.61 -14.58
N ILE A 171 10.19 20.63 -13.75
CA ILE A 171 9.30 21.79 -13.83
C ILE A 171 10.08 23.08 -13.65
N ALA A 172 9.67 24.16 -14.31
CA ALA A 172 10.20 25.51 -14.09
C ALA A 172 9.35 26.33 -13.11
N GLU A 173 8.08 26.00 -13.00
CA GLU A 173 7.12 26.52 -12.04
C GLU A 173 5.96 25.54 -11.92
N GLY A 174 5.24 25.57 -10.80
CA GLY A 174 4.07 24.71 -10.58
C GLY A 174 3.98 24.24 -9.14
N THR A 175 3.02 23.35 -8.90
CA THR A 175 2.72 22.75 -7.60
C THR A 175 3.21 21.31 -7.51
N VAL A 176 3.12 20.71 -6.32
CA VAL A 176 3.32 19.27 -6.12
C VAL A 176 2.42 18.44 -7.05
N ALA A 177 1.16 18.83 -7.24
CA ALA A 177 0.26 18.15 -8.16
C ALA A 177 0.77 18.15 -9.61
N ASP A 178 1.30 19.28 -10.08
CA ASP A 178 1.84 19.40 -11.44
C ASP A 178 3.07 18.50 -11.63
N ALA A 179 3.95 18.43 -10.63
CA ALA A 179 5.10 17.53 -10.66
C ALA A 179 4.71 16.04 -10.68
N ILE A 180 3.70 15.65 -9.90
CA ILE A 180 3.18 14.28 -9.89
C ILE A 180 2.59 13.91 -11.24
N ALA A 181 1.83 14.82 -11.86
CA ALA A 181 1.26 14.64 -13.19
C ALA A 181 2.35 14.54 -14.27
N ASP A 182 3.39 15.38 -14.23
CA ASP A 182 4.54 15.34 -15.15
C ASP A 182 5.30 14.00 -15.06
N ALA A 183 5.48 13.47 -13.85
CA ALA A 183 6.07 12.14 -13.63
C ALA A 183 5.15 10.97 -14.06
N GLY A 184 3.94 11.25 -14.54
CA GLY A 184 2.97 10.24 -14.97
C GLY A 184 2.46 9.35 -13.83
N ILE A 185 2.52 9.84 -12.59
CA ILE A 185 2.06 9.12 -11.40
C ILE A 185 0.56 9.37 -11.25
N LYS A 186 -0.21 8.29 -11.08
CA LYS A 186 -1.62 8.37 -10.74
C LYS A 186 -1.76 8.10 -9.25
N ILE A 187 -2.43 9.02 -8.57
CA ILE A 187 -2.82 8.90 -7.17
C ILE A 187 -4.34 9.07 -7.08
N ASP A 188 -4.93 8.56 -6.01
CA ASP A 188 -6.33 8.80 -5.67
C ASP A 188 -6.46 9.73 -4.46
N SER A 189 -7.68 9.82 -3.91
CA SER A 189 -7.99 10.71 -2.78
C SER A 189 -7.59 10.17 -1.42
N ASP A 190 -7.34 8.86 -1.31
CA ASP A 190 -6.97 8.21 -0.07
C ASP A 190 -5.43 8.24 0.14
N ASP A 191 -4.67 8.36 -0.95
CA ASP A 191 -3.22 8.51 -0.92
C ASP A 191 -2.74 9.74 -0.12
N ILE A 192 -1.63 9.55 0.61
CA ILE A 192 -1.04 10.59 1.44
C ILE A 192 0.15 11.21 0.71
N VAL A 193 0.09 12.53 0.47
CA VAL A 193 1.14 13.27 -0.23
C VAL A 193 1.73 14.35 0.67
N SER A 194 3.06 14.42 0.72
CA SER A 194 3.81 15.44 1.48
C SER A 194 4.98 15.98 0.64
N PRO A 195 5.10 17.31 0.45
CA PRO A 195 4.15 18.37 0.85
C PRO A 195 2.77 18.23 0.19
N SER A 196 1.79 19.05 0.61
CA SER A 196 0.43 18.99 0.05
C SER A 196 0.42 19.29 -1.44
N LEU A 197 -0.60 18.77 -2.15
CA LEU A 197 -0.73 18.87 -3.60
C LEU A 197 -0.68 20.31 -4.14
N ASP A 198 -1.16 21.28 -3.37
CA ASP A 198 -1.21 22.70 -3.71
C ASP A 198 0.06 23.48 -3.32
N THR A 199 1.04 22.83 -2.69
CA THR A 199 2.31 23.48 -2.34
C THR A 199 3.05 23.90 -3.61
N GLU A 200 3.31 25.20 -3.75
CA GLU A 200 4.14 25.74 -4.82
C GLU A 200 5.60 25.27 -4.71
N LEU A 201 6.18 24.88 -5.83
CA LEU A 201 7.56 24.39 -5.91
C LEU A 201 8.44 25.50 -6.50
N THR A 202 9.41 25.97 -5.71
CA THR A 202 10.30 27.09 -6.06
C THR A 202 11.77 26.70 -6.18
N GLY A 203 12.06 25.42 -6.41
CA GLY A 203 13.42 24.87 -6.50
C GLY A 203 13.44 23.38 -6.15
N PHE A 204 14.64 22.83 -5.91
CA PHE A 204 14.79 21.42 -5.56
C PHE A 204 13.84 21.02 -4.43
N ALA A 205 12.97 20.07 -4.74
CA ALA A 205 11.93 19.60 -3.84
C ALA A 205 11.91 18.07 -3.81
N GLU A 206 11.66 17.56 -2.61
CA GLU A 206 11.38 16.15 -2.38
C GLU A 206 9.90 16.02 -2.04
N VAL A 207 9.21 15.16 -2.78
CA VAL A 207 7.81 14.81 -2.57
C VAL A 207 7.75 13.36 -2.16
N THR A 208 7.02 13.06 -1.10
CA THR A 208 6.73 11.68 -0.67
C THR A 208 5.25 11.40 -0.90
N ILE A 209 4.98 10.24 -1.48
CA ILE A 209 3.65 9.69 -1.70
C ILE A 209 3.60 8.35 -0.99
N THR A 210 2.58 8.14 -0.18
CA THR A 210 2.28 6.86 0.45
C THR A 210 0.91 6.42 -0.02
N THR A 211 0.86 5.31 -0.76
CA THR A 211 -0.40 4.82 -1.31
C THR A 211 -1.30 4.22 -0.25
N VAL A 212 -2.61 4.38 -0.38
CA VAL A 212 -3.61 3.79 0.52
C VAL A 212 -4.61 2.96 -0.28
N GLU A 213 -4.57 1.64 -0.11
CA GLU A 213 -5.45 0.71 -0.83
C GLU A 213 -6.38 -0.02 0.14
N TYR A 214 -7.66 -0.12 -0.23
CA TYR A 214 -8.65 -0.93 0.49
C TYR A 214 -8.99 -2.19 -0.31
N LYS A 215 -8.86 -3.35 0.33
CA LYS A 215 -9.17 -4.64 -0.26
C LYS A 215 -10.24 -5.35 0.54
N THR A 216 -11.23 -5.91 -0.15
CA THR A 216 -12.21 -6.79 0.50
C THR A 216 -11.80 -8.24 0.33
N THR A 217 -11.64 -8.95 1.44
CA THR A 217 -11.42 -10.39 1.48
C THR A 217 -12.59 -11.07 2.19
N SER A 218 -12.72 -12.38 2.04
CA SER A 218 -13.80 -13.14 2.68
C SER A 218 -13.33 -14.50 3.15
N GLU A 219 -13.82 -14.93 4.31
CA GLU A 219 -13.51 -16.21 4.93
C GLU A 219 -14.80 -16.94 5.34
N GLU A 220 -14.89 -18.24 5.04
CA GLU A 220 -16.00 -19.08 5.51
C GLU A 220 -15.74 -19.50 6.96
N GLN A 221 -16.70 -19.23 7.84
CA GLN A 221 -16.68 -19.64 9.24
C GLN A 221 -17.84 -20.58 9.56
N VAL A 222 -17.56 -21.57 10.40
CA VAL A 222 -18.55 -22.51 10.90
C VAL A 222 -19.39 -21.82 11.97
N VAL A 223 -20.71 -21.99 11.87
CA VAL A 223 -21.65 -21.60 12.92
C VAL A 223 -22.08 -22.88 13.61
N GLU A 224 -21.62 -23.10 14.84
CA GLU A 224 -21.96 -24.30 15.61
C GLU A 224 -23.47 -24.37 15.88
N TYR A 225 -24.04 -25.58 15.84
CA TYR A 225 -25.42 -25.79 16.28
C TYR A 225 -25.53 -25.80 17.80
N GLU A 226 -26.72 -25.48 18.31
CA GLU A 226 -27.04 -25.63 19.74
C GLU A 226 -27.84 -26.91 19.99
N THR A 227 -27.80 -27.45 21.22
CA THR A 227 -28.63 -28.60 21.63
C THR A 227 -29.83 -28.14 22.44
N GLU A 228 -31.03 -28.43 21.93
CA GLU A 228 -32.30 -28.21 22.62
C GLU A 228 -32.76 -29.49 23.31
N ILE A 229 -33.03 -29.40 24.62
CA ILE A 229 -33.45 -30.54 25.42
C ILE A 229 -34.98 -30.55 25.60
N ILE A 230 -35.63 -31.62 25.13
CA ILE A 230 -37.07 -31.85 25.35
C ILE A 230 -37.25 -32.92 26.42
N LYS A 231 -37.99 -32.59 27.49
CA LYS A 231 -38.30 -33.54 28.56
C LYS A 231 -39.52 -34.40 28.22
N SER A 232 -39.41 -35.71 28.44
CA SER A 232 -40.46 -36.69 28.22
C SER A 232 -40.85 -37.37 29.52
N LYS A 233 -42.14 -37.37 29.86
CA LYS A 233 -42.66 -38.12 31.03
C LYS A 233 -42.81 -39.61 30.78
N ASP A 234 -42.69 -40.03 29.52
CA ASP A 234 -42.89 -41.43 29.11
C ASP A 234 -41.59 -42.23 29.08
N MET A 235 -40.45 -41.55 29.01
CA MET A 235 -39.11 -42.13 29.00
C MET A 235 -38.47 -42.05 30.39
N TYR A 236 -37.67 -43.05 30.74
CA TYR A 236 -36.97 -43.09 32.03
C TYR A 236 -35.80 -42.09 32.10
N VAL A 237 -35.46 -41.63 33.30
CA VAL A 237 -34.41 -40.62 33.53
C VAL A 237 -33.02 -40.98 32.96
N ASP A 238 -32.76 -42.27 32.74
CA ASP A 238 -31.55 -42.83 32.13
C ASP A 238 -31.64 -42.96 30.59
N GLU A 239 -32.81 -42.73 30.00
CA GLU A 239 -33.05 -42.84 28.57
C GLU A 239 -32.92 -41.47 27.87
N SER A 240 -32.25 -41.48 26.71
CA SER A 240 -32.21 -40.33 25.81
C SER A 240 -32.32 -40.75 24.35
N GLU A 241 -32.91 -39.88 23.54
CA GLU A 241 -33.13 -40.07 22.12
C GLU A 241 -32.80 -38.78 21.37
N ILE A 242 -32.02 -38.87 20.29
CA ILE A 242 -31.81 -37.74 19.38
C ILE A 242 -32.97 -37.72 18.40
N VAL A 243 -33.85 -36.73 18.52
CA VAL A 243 -35.04 -36.55 17.67
C VAL A 243 -34.66 -35.86 16.35
N THR A 244 -33.71 -34.93 16.40
CA THR A 244 -33.19 -34.24 15.22
C THR A 244 -31.69 -34.06 15.40
N PRO A 245 -30.85 -34.58 14.49
CA PRO A 245 -29.40 -34.42 14.60
C PRO A 245 -29.00 -32.96 14.35
N GLY A 246 -28.06 -32.45 15.15
CA GLY A 246 -27.49 -31.13 14.97
C GLY A 246 -26.64 -31.05 13.71
N VAL A 247 -26.75 -29.95 12.96
CA VAL A 247 -25.94 -29.71 11.77
C VAL A 247 -25.41 -28.29 11.80
N ASN A 248 -24.09 -28.14 11.77
CA ASN A 248 -23.46 -26.82 11.74
C ASN A 248 -23.89 -26.02 10.51
N GLY A 249 -24.10 -24.73 10.75
CA GLY A 249 -24.28 -23.71 9.75
C GLY A 249 -22.96 -23.23 9.19
N LYS A 250 -23.05 -22.27 8.28
CA LYS A 250 -21.93 -21.60 7.63
C LYS A 250 -22.27 -20.13 7.46
N LYS A 251 -21.32 -19.26 7.78
CA LYS A 251 -21.37 -17.85 7.45
C LYS A 251 -20.12 -17.44 6.68
N LEU A 252 -20.25 -16.44 5.84
CA LEU A 252 -19.14 -15.80 5.13
C LEU A 252 -18.90 -14.45 5.79
N VAL A 253 -17.71 -14.27 6.35
CA VAL A 253 -17.28 -13.01 6.98
C VAL A 253 -16.43 -12.25 5.98
N TYR A 254 -16.80 -11.01 5.69
CA TYR A 254 -16.06 -10.13 4.79
C TYR A 254 -15.23 -9.15 5.57
N TYR A 255 -13.92 -9.12 5.29
CA TYR A 255 -12.99 -8.18 5.91
C TYR A 255 -12.64 -7.06 4.94
N SER A 256 -12.59 -5.84 5.46
CA SER A 256 -11.98 -4.69 4.79
C SER A 256 -10.56 -4.53 5.31
N GLU A 257 -9.59 -4.76 4.45
CA GLU A 257 -8.16 -4.65 4.73
C GLU A 257 -7.65 -3.32 4.18
N LYS A 258 -6.98 -2.52 5.03
CA LYS A 258 -6.34 -1.26 4.64
C LYS A 258 -4.84 -1.45 4.54
N TYR A 259 -4.31 -1.18 3.36
CA TYR A 259 -2.89 -1.20 3.06
C TYR A 259 -2.35 0.23 2.96
N VAL A 260 -1.23 0.51 3.63
CA VAL A 260 -0.53 1.79 3.56
C VAL A 260 0.89 1.52 3.08
N GLY A 261 1.26 2.07 1.92
CA GLY A 261 2.54 1.79 1.26
C GLY A 261 2.79 0.29 1.02
N GLY A 262 1.74 -0.43 0.65
CA GLY A 262 1.77 -1.89 0.42
C GLY A 262 1.81 -2.75 1.69
N THR A 263 1.80 -2.16 2.89
CA THR A 263 1.80 -2.90 4.16
C THR A 263 0.40 -2.93 4.76
N LEU A 264 -0.07 -4.10 5.21
CA LEU A 264 -1.35 -4.25 5.89
C LEU A 264 -1.28 -3.58 7.28
N GLU A 265 -2.07 -2.53 7.48
CA GLU A 265 -2.12 -1.78 8.73
C GLU A 265 -3.36 -2.13 9.56
N GLU A 266 -4.50 -2.35 8.90
CA GLU A 266 -5.78 -2.50 9.57
C GLU A 266 -6.67 -3.54 8.86
N THR A 267 -7.45 -4.28 9.65
CA THR A 267 -8.42 -5.27 9.16
C THR A 267 -9.68 -5.16 10.00
N GLU A 268 -10.80 -4.86 9.37
CA GLU A 268 -12.09 -4.72 10.04
C GLU A 268 -13.15 -5.63 9.42
N VAL A 269 -14.06 -6.15 10.24
CA VAL A 269 -15.24 -6.88 9.72
C VAL A 269 -16.19 -5.88 9.09
N SER A 270 -16.40 -6.00 7.78
CA SER A 270 -17.26 -5.10 7.01
C SER A 270 -18.71 -5.57 6.96
N ARG A 271 -18.93 -6.89 6.82
CA ARG A 271 -20.24 -7.53 6.84
C ARG A 271 -20.13 -9.03 7.08
N GLU A 272 -21.23 -9.62 7.51
CA GLU A 272 -21.38 -11.07 7.59
C GLU A 272 -22.60 -11.51 6.76
N GLU A 273 -22.50 -12.65 6.11
CA GLU A 273 -23.58 -13.26 5.33
C GLU A 273 -23.78 -14.71 5.75
N THR A 274 -24.97 -15.07 6.23
CA THR A 274 -25.27 -16.47 6.54
C THR A 274 -25.51 -17.24 5.23
N VAL A 275 -24.63 -18.22 4.96
CA VAL A 275 -24.73 -19.10 3.80
C VAL A 275 -25.66 -20.28 4.09
N LYS A 276 -25.60 -20.78 5.33
CA LYS A 276 -26.42 -21.89 5.80
C LYS A 276 -26.70 -21.72 7.29
N GLU A 277 -27.97 -21.68 7.68
CA GLU A 277 -28.36 -21.67 9.08
C GLU A 277 -27.98 -22.99 9.77
N PRO A 278 -27.49 -22.97 11.02
CA PRO A 278 -27.34 -24.19 11.80
C PRO A 278 -28.71 -24.81 12.08
N VAL A 279 -28.74 -26.14 12.16
CA VAL A 279 -29.91 -26.90 12.62
C VAL A 279 -29.59 -27.40 14.01
N ASN A 280 -30.36 -26.96 15.00
CA ASN A 280 -30.17 -27.38 16.40
C ASN A 280 -30.39 -28.88 16.58
N GLU A 281 -29.58 -29.50 17.44
CA GLU A 281 -29.80 -30.89 17.86
C GLU A 281 -30.96 -30.92 18.86
N ILE A 282 -31.99 -31.71 18.57
CA ILE A 282 -33.09 -31.92 19.52
C ILE A 282 -32.85 -33.23 20.26
N LYS A 283 -32.46 -33.13 21.53
CA LYS A 283 -32.24 -34.28 22.42
C LYS A 283 -33.42 -34.44 23.37
N LYS A 284 -34.16 -35.53 23.24
CA LYS A 284 -35.25 -35.89 24.13
C LYS A 284 -34.71 -36.72 25.29
N ILE A 285 -34.97 -36.29 26.51
CA ILE A 285 -34.56 -37.00 27.73
C ILE A 285 -35.77 -37.44 28.54
N GLY A 286 -35.65 -38.57 29.22
CA GLY A 286 -36.70 -39.01 30.11
C GLY A 286 -36.73 -38.28 31.44
N THR A 287 -37.92 -38.20 32.01
CA THR A 287 -38.22 -37.65 33.34
C THR A 287 -39.08 -38.59 34.16
N LYS A 288 -39.46 -39.74 33.58
CA LYS A 288 -40.13 -40.81 34.31
C LYS A 288 -39.12 -41.38 35.28
N SER A 289 -39.34 -41.14 36.57
CA SER A 289 -38.67 -41.95 37.57
C SER A 289 -39.02 -43.40 37.27
N ARG A 290 -38.03 -44.29 37.21
CA ARG A 290 -38.33 -45.70 37.47
C ARG A 290 -38.99 -45.72 38.85
N GLU A 291 -40.00 -46.56 39.03
CA GLU A 291 -40.57 -46.73 40.37
C GLU A 291 -39.40 -47.05 41.28
N THR A 292 -39.08 -46.10 42.16
CA THR A 292 -38.16 -46.32 43.25
C THR A 292 -38.71 -47.55 43.95
N LEU A 293 -37.82 -48.49 44.27
CA LEU A 293 -38.08 -49.59 45.19
C LEU A 293 -38.49 -49.01 46.55
N ALA A 294 -39.69 -48.45 46.64
CA ALA A 294 -40.27 -47.82 47.82
C ALA A 294 -40.69 -48.86 48.86
N ALA A 295 -40.15 -50.08 48.74
CA ALA A 295 -40.47 -51.22 49.57
C ALA A 295 -39.27 -51.76 50.35
N TYR A 296 -38.06 -51.18 50.25
CA TYR A 296 -36.99 -51.50 51.19
C TYR A 296 -37.24 -50.87 52.55
N LYS A 297 -38.20 -51.45 53.28
CA LYS A 297 -38.16 -51.38 54.74
C LYS A 297 -37.03 -52.31 55.17
N ASN A 298 -35.89 -51.71 55.49
CA ASN A 298 -34.74 -52.37 56.08
C ASN A 298 -35.15 -52.94 57.45
N THR A 299 -35.74 -54.14 57.48
CA THR A 299 -36.22 -54.79 58.71
C THR A 299 -35.29 -55.87 59.25
N GLY A 300 -34.02 -55.93 58.82
CA GLY A 300 -33.04 -56.83 59.40
C GLY A 300 -31.65 -56.73 58.78
N SER A 301 -30.66 -57.28 59.50
CA SER A 301 -29.32 -57.51 58.98
C SER A 301 -29.35 -58.35 57.69
N PRO A 302 -28.38 -58.16 56.76
CA PRO A 302 -28.25 -59.03 55.59
C PRO A 302 -28.17 -60.52 55.99
N ILE A 303 -28.77 -61.39 55.18
CA ILE A 303 -28.75 -62.84 55.40
C ILE A 303 -27.36 -63.42 55.11
N SER A 304 -26.64 -62.86 54.13
CA SER A 304 -25.27 -63.29 53.84
C SER A 304 -24.33 -62.99 54.99
N GLU A 305 -23.46 -63.97 55.28
CA GLU A 305 -22.38 -63.85 56.26
C GLU A 305 -21.07 -63.33 55.65
N LEU A 306 -21.03 -63.09 54.33
CA LEU A 306 -19.85 -62.51 53.70
C LEU A 306 -19.71 -61.04 54.07
N SER A 307 -18.48 -60.63 54.38
CA SER A 307 -18.16 -59.23 54.65
C SER A 307 -18.32 -58.41 53.38
N VAL A 308 -19.12 -57.35 53.44
CA VAL A 308 -19.27 -56.41 52.32
C VAL A 308 -17.90 -55.75 52.03
N PRO A 309 -17.42 -55.76 50.77
CA PRO A 309 -16.20 -55.07 50.38
C PRO A 309 -16.24 -53.57 50.73
N ALA A 310 -15.10 -53.00 51.14
CA ALA A 310 -15.03 -51.61 51.63
C ALA A 310 -15.27 -50.55 50.52
N ASP A 311 -15.11 -50.95 49.28
CA ASP A 311 -15.33 -50.19 48.05
C ASP A 311 -16.77 -50.28 47.53
N LEU A 312 -17.60 -51.17 48.11
CA LEU A 312 -19.02 -51.23 47.79
C LEU A 312 -19.80 -50.14 48.55
N GLU A 313 -19.99 -49.00 47.89
CA GLU A 313 -20.85 -47.93 48.40
C GLU A 313 -22.33 -48.35 48.33
N LEU A 314 -23.02 -48.30 49.47
CA LEU A 314 -24.45 -48.53 49.58
C LEU A 314 -25.19 -47.20 49.81
N ASP A 315 -26.34 -47.04 49.18
CA ASP A 315 -27.21 -45.86 49.36
C ASP A 315 -27.93 -45.87 50.72
N GLU A 316 -28.73 -44.83 50.96
CA GLU A 316 -29.55 -44.69 52.18
C GLU A 316 -30.53 -45.87 52.40
N ASN A 317 -30.78 -46.70 51.38
CA ASN A 317 -31.68 -47.84 51.39
C ASN A 317 -30.94 -49.20 51.45
N GLY A 318 -29.60 -49.19 51.53
CA GLY A 318 -28.78 -50.40 51.57
C GLY A 318 -28.58 -51.06 50.19
N ILE A 319 -28.78 -50.32 49.10
CA ILE A 319 -28.60 -50.79 47.72
C ILE A 319 -27.24 -50.32 47.18
N PRO A 320 -26.50 -51.14 46.41
CA PRO A 320 -25.27 -50.69 45.76
C PRO A 320 -25.47 -49.46 44.88
N VAL A 321 -24.63 -48.44 45.09
CA VAL A 321 -24.56 -47.23 44.25
C VAL A 321 -23.79 -47.54 42.96
N ASN A 322 -22.77 -48.38 43.05
CA ASN A 322 -21.88 -48.74 41.95
C ASN A 322 -22.08 -50.21 41.57
N TYR A 323 -22.75 -50.45 40.44
CA TYR A 323 -22.96 -51.77 39.85
C TYR A 323 -22.89 -51.70 38.33
N THR A 324 -22.50 -52.80 37.67
CA THR A 324 -22.47 -52.88 36.20
C THR A 324 -23.85 -53.09 35.59
N LYS A 325 -24.68 -53.88 36.27
CA LYS A 325 -25.99 -54.30 35.77
C LYS A 325 -26.94 -54.57 36.94
N CYS A 326 -28.22 -54.22 36.78
CA CYS A 326 -29.31 -54.64 37.67
C CYS A 326 -30.28 -55.51 36.87
N VAL A 327 -30.61 -56.69 37.38
CA VAL A 327 -31.47 -57.69 36.71
C VAL A 327 -32.63 -58.10 37.62
N ASP A 328 -33.84 -58.11 37.08
CA ASP A 328 -35.00 -58.72 37.72
C ASP A 328 -34.95 -60.24 37.54
N ALA A 329 -35.01 -60.99 38.65
CA ALA A 329 -34.83 -62.44 38.66
C ALA A 329 -35.74 -63.12 39.69
N LYS A 330 -35.78 -64.45 39.67
CA LYS A 330 -36.50 -65.30 40.61
C LYS A 330 -35.51 -66.20 41.36
N ALA A 331 -35.61 -66.20 42.68
CA ALA A 331 -34.76 -66.96 43.57
C ALA A 331 -35.54 -68.00 44.38
N THR A 332 -34.96 -69.19 44.51
CA THR A 332 -35.31 -70.17 45.55
C THR A 332 -34.21 -70.21 46.61
N ALA A 333 -34.35 -71.08 47.61
CA ALA A 333 -33.31 -71.30 48.60
C ALA A 333 -33.09 -72.79 48.89
N TYR A 334 -31.85 -73.12 49.27
CA TYR A 334 -31.41 -74.48 49.61
C TYR A 334 -30.46 -74.48 50.82
N THR A 335 -30.30 -75.66 51.43
CA THR A 335 -29.41 -75.88 52.58
C THR A 335 -28.88 -77.32 52.59
N GLY A 336 -27.86 -77.61 53.41
CA GLY A 336 -27.45 -78.99 53.72
C GLY A 336 -26.43 -79.65 52.79
N ASP A 337 -25.89 -78.94 51.80
CA ASP A 337 -24.90 -79.51 50.87
C ASP A 337 -23.49 -79.63 51.47
N PRO A 338 -22.73 -80.69 51.12
CA PRO A 338 -21.38 -80.93 51.65
C PRO A 338 -20.29 -80.08 50.98
N ALA A 339 -20.51 -79.61 49.74
CA ALA A 339 -19.59 -78.78 48.96
C ALA A 339 -20.32 -78.07 47.82
N THR A 340 -19.89 -76.86 47.45
CA THR A 340 -20.38 -76.15 46.25
C THR A 340 -19.63 -76.62 44.99
N ALA A 341 -20.21 -76.41 43.80
CA ALA A 341 -19.60 -76.75 42.52
C ALA A 341 -18.26 -76.03 42.23
N SER A 342 -18.02 -74.85 42.83
CA SER A 342 -16.71 -74.17 42.77
C SER A 342 -15.65 -74.77 43.73
N GLY A 343 -16.05 -75.67 44.63
CA GLY A 343 -15.22 -76.22 45.70
C GLY A 343 -15.17 -75.35 46.96
N ARG A 344 -15.88 -74.22 47.01
CA ARG A 344 -16.03 -73.40 48.22
C ARG A 344 -16.96 -74.08 49.24
N LYS A 345 -16.79 -73.73 50.52
CA LYS A 345 -17.68 -74.18 51.60
C LYS A 345 -19.09 -73.60 51.39
N PRO A 346 -20.16 -74.40 51.39
CA PRO A 346 -21.53 -73.88 51.37
C PRO A 346 -21.80 -73.05 52.63
N MET A 347 -22.27 -71.81 52.44
CA MET A 347 -22.61 -70.87 53.52
C MET A 347 -23.45 -69.71 52.96
N PRO A 348 -24.21 -68.97 53.80
CA PRO A 348 -24.96 -67.81 53.35
C PRO A 348 -24.04 -66.75 52.73
N GLY A 349 -24.21 -66.49 51.43
CA GLY A 349 -23.32 -65.66 50.62
C GLY A 349 -22.63 -66.42 49.48
N HIS A 350 -22.60 -67.75 49.52
CA HIS A 350 -22.24 -68.57 48.37
C HIS A 350 -23.52 -69.09 47.71
N ILE A 351 -23.80 -68.62 46.50
CA ILE A 351 -25.07 -68.89 45.83
C ILE A 351 -24.90 -69.75 44.59
N ALA A 352 -25.97 -70.44 44.22
CA ALA A 352 -26.04 -71.21 43.00
C ALA A 352 -26.59 -70.36 41.85
N VAL A 353 -25.90 -70.39 40.72
CA VAL A 353 -26.21 -69.61 39.51
C VAL A 353 -26.07 -70.48 38.26
N ASP A 354 -26.48 -69.96 37.09
CA ASP A 354 -25.96 -70.46 35.81
C ASP A 354 -24.52 -69.92 35.61
N PRO A 355 -23.48 -70.78 35.63
CA PRO A 355 -22.10 -70.34 35.50
C PRO A 355 -21.78 -69.72 34.12
N LYS A 356 -22.65 -69.90 33.12
CA LYS A 356 -22.52 -69.23 31.83
C LYS A 356 -22.96 -67.76 31.89
N GLU A 357 -23.92 -67.44 32.74
CA GLU A 357 -24.40 -66.08 32.95
C GLU A 357 -23.56 -65.35 34.01
N TYR A 358 -23.29 -66.04 35.11
CA TYR A 358 -22.47 -65.54 36.22
C TYR A 358 -21.32 -66.53 36.49
N PRO A 359 -20.15 -66.34 35.86
CA PRO A 359 -18.98 -67.18 36.12
C PRO A 359 -18.67 -67.27 37.61
N TYR A 360 -18.16 -68.41 38.08
CA TYR A 360 -17.82 -68.54 39.50
C TYR A 360 -16.83 -67.47 39.94
N GLY A 361 -17.09 -66.88 41.11
CA GLY A 361 -16.37 -65.72 41.61
C GLY A 361 -17.04 -64.38 41.29
N THR A 362 -18.07 -64.35 40.43
CA THR A 362 -18.84 -63.11 40.19
C THR A 362 -19.45 -62.60 41.48
N GLU A 363 -19.16 -61.34 41.79
CA GLU A 363 -19.64 -60.64 42.96
C GLU A 363 -21.01 -60.02 42.68
N LEU A 364 -21.96 -60.29 43.57
CA LEU A 364 -23.36 -59.97 43.39
C LEU A 364 -23.92 -59.36 44.67
N TYR A 365 -24.93 -58.51 44.55
CA TYR A 365 -25.72 -58.06 45.69
C TYR A 365 -27.19 -58.37 45.41
N ILE A 366 -27.82 -59.13 46.30
CA ILE A 366 -29.18 -59.62 46.08
C ILE A 366 -30.14 -59.08 47.12
N VAL A 367 -31.27 -58.61 46.62
CA VAL A 367 -32.34 -58.06 47.42
C VAL A 367 -33.69 -58.51 46.87
N SER A 368 -34.66 -58.77 47.75
CA SER A 368 -36.02 -59.11 47.33
C SER A 368 -36.69 -57.94 46.62
N ALA A 369 -37.45 -58.21 45.56
CA ALA A 369 -38.08 -57.16 44.74
C ALA A 369 -39.16 -56.37 45.52
N ASP A 370 -39.78 -57.00 46.53
CA ASP A 370 -40.71 -56.37 47.47
C ASP A 370 -40.02 -55.68 48.65
N GLY A 371 -38.69 -55.71 48.68
CA GLY A 371 -37.83 -55.11 49.69
C GLY A 371 -37.96 -55.64 51.11
N SER A 372 -38.63 -56.79 51.29
CA SER A 372 -38.83 -57.40 52.61
C SER A 372 -37.60 -58.14 53.16
N TYR A 373 -36.68 -58.55 52.28
CA TYR A 373 -35.41 -59.20 52.62
C TYR A 373 -34.24 -58.61 51.83
N VAL A 374 -33.11 -58.50 52.51
CA VAL A 374 -31.80 -58.25 51.93
C VAL A 374 -30.99 -59.54 52.10
N TYR A 375 -30.69 -60.23 50.99
CA TYR A 375 -29.73 -61.32 51.05
C TYR A 375 -28.32 -60.75 51.23
N GLY A 376 -28.02 -59.67 50.50
CA GLY A 376 -26.80 -58.89 50.63
C GLY A 376 -25.71 -59.30 49.65
N TYR A 377 -24.48 -58.95 49.98
CA TYR A 377 -23.29 -59.26 49.20
C TYR A 377 -23.08 -60.78 49.13
N CYS A 378 -22.91 -61.32 47.93
CA CYS A 378 -22.78 -62.75 47.69
C CYS A 378 -21.91 -63.02 46.47
N VAL A 379 -21.47 -64.26 46.32
CA VAL A 379 -20.59 -64.67 45.24
C VAL A 379 -21.14 -65.92 44.57
N ALA A 380 -21.13 -65.92 43.24
CA ALA A 380 -21.40 -67.10 42.43
C ALA A 380 -20.41 -68.21 42.78
N ALA A 381 -20.89 -69.25 43.46
CA ALA A 381 -20.04 -70.31 44.00
C ALA A 381 -20.55 -71.71 43.69
N ASP A 382 -21.81 -71.84 43.32
CA ASP A 382 -22.44 -73.13 43.11
C ASP A 382 -23.28 -73.15 41.81
N THR A 383 -23.77 -74.33 41.43
CA THR A 383 -24.74 -74.47 40.35
C THR A 383 -25.72 -75.59 40.66
N GLY A 384 -26.96 -75.45 40.20
CA GLY A 384 -28.03 -76.39 40.52
C GLY A 384 -28.78 -76.89 39.28
N GLY A 385 -29.62 -77.90 39.48
CA GLY A 385 -30.47 -78.46 38.43
C GLY A 385 -31.48 -77.46 37.84
N PHE A 386 -31.76 -76.35 38.55
CA PHE A 386 -32.67 -75.28 38.09
C PHE A 386 -32.21 -74.66 36.76
N VAL A 387 -30.90 -74.62 36.50
CA VAL A 387 -30.32 -74.12 35.25
C VAL A 387 -30.87 -74.87 34.02
N SER A 388 -31.23 -76.15 34.17
CA SER A 388 -31.85 -76.95 33.11
C SER A 388 -33.38 -76.94 33.13
N MET A 389 -34.01 -76.55 34.24
CA MET A 389 -35.47 -76.54 34.41
C MET A 389 -36.11 -75.19 34.06
N GLY A 390 -35.35 -74.09 34.13
CA GLY A 390 -35.74 -72.76 33.67
C GLY A 390 -36.88 -72.09 34.46
N ASN A 391 -37.16 -72.56 35.67
CA ASN A 391 -38.23 -72.06 36.53
C ASN A 391 -37.75 -71.09 37.64
N THR A 392 -36.44 -70.98 37.80
CA THR A 392 -35.72 -70.17 38.81
C THR A 392 -34.41 -69.70 38.17
N ASP A 393 -33.97 -68.49 38.50
CA ASP A 393 -32.75 -67.87 37.95
C ASP A 393 -31.52 -68.08 38.86
N VAL A 394 -31.71 -68.09 40.19
CA VAL A 394 -30.66 -68.36 41.19
C VAL A 394 -31.20 -69.14 42.39
N ASP A 395 -30.33 -69.90 43.08
CA ASP A 395 -30.67 -70.58 44.33
C ASP A 395 -29.79 -70.05 45.47
N LEU A 396 -30.41 -69.57 46.54
CA LEU A 396 -29.70 -68.94 47.65
C LEU A 396 -29.40 -69.95 48.76
N TYR A 397 -28.14 -70.03 49.20
CA TYR A 397 -27.81 -70.87 50.35
C TYR A 397 -28.27 -70.21 51.65
N LEU A 398 -28.95 -70.98 52.50
CA LEU A 398 -29.37 -70.61 53.86
C LEU A 398 -28.96 -71.67 54.87
N ASP A 399 -28.83 -71.30 56.14
CA ASP A 399 -28.25 -72.18 57.17
C ASP A 399 -29.11 -73.36 57.59
N ASN A 400 -30.43 -73.27 57.42
CA ASN A 400 -31.36 -74.31 57.86
C ASN A 400 -32.64 -74.33 57.01
N GLU A 401 -33.37 -75.45 57.10
CA GLU A 401 -34.56 -75.69 56.30
C GLU A 401 -35.69 -74.70 56.61
N ASP A 402 -35.83 -74.25 57.86
CA ASP A 402 -36.85 -73.27 58.25
C ASP A 402 -36.65 -71.93 57.50
N MET A 403 -35.41 -71.48 57.39
CA MET A 403 -35.07 -70.28 56.59
C MET A 403 -35.38 -70.46 55.11
N CYS A 404 -35.18 -71.66 54.55
CA CYS A 404 -35.55 -71.97 53.16
C CYS A 404 -37.07 -71.91 52.96
N TYR A 405 -37.85 -72.44 53.90
CA TYR A 405 -39.31 -72.37 53.85
C TYR A 405 -39.83 -70.94 54.00
N ASP A 406 -39.23 -70.14 54.87
CA ASP A 406 -39.56 -68.71 55.04
C ASP A 406 -39.19 -67.89 53.79
N TRP A 407 -38.08 -68.22 53.14
CA TRP A 407 -37.67 -67.56 51.89
C TRP A 407 -38.64 -67.86 50.75
N GLY A 408 -38.95 -69.14 50.53
CA GLY A 408 -39.86 -69.62 49.50
C GLY A 408 -39.33 -69.44 48.07
N ASN A 409 -40.26 -69.25 47.11
CA ASN A 409 -39.92 -68.83 45.74
C ASN A 409 -40.26 -67.34 45.60
N ARG A 410 -39.26 -66.50 45.31
CA ARG A 410 -39.36 -65.06 45.46
C ARG A 410 -38.77 -64.30 44.29
N ASN A 411 -39.43 -63.21 43.89
CA ASN A 411 -38.86 -62.27 42.93
C ASN A 411 -37.80 -61.40 43.62
N ILE A 412 -36.65 -61.23 42.98
CA ILE A 412 -35.48 -60.53 43.49
C ILE A 412 -34.90 -59.57 42.45
N LYS A 413 -34.03 -58.67 42.90
CA LYS A 413 -33.10 -57.93 42.05
C LYS A 413 -31.68 -58.38 42.33
N ILE A 414 -30.94 -58.64 41.26
CA ILE A 414 -29.51 -58.97 41.28
C ILE A 414 -28.75 -57.76 40.77
N TYR A 415 -27.89 -57.20 41.62
CA TYR A 415 -26.92 -56.18 41.23
C TYR A 415 -25.58 -56.87 40.98
N VAL A 416 -25.08 -56.78 39.76
CA VAL A 416 -23.77 -57.33 39.38
C VAL A 416 -22.71 -56.29 39.70
N LEU A 417 -21.78 -56.65 40.58
CA LEU A 417 -20.77 -55.74 41.08
C LEU A 417 -19.55 -55.71 40.12
N ASN A 418 -18.74 -54.66 40.25
CA ASN A 418 -17.58 -54.40 39.37
C ASN A 418 -16.37 -55.26 39.71
#